data_AF-A0A260ZV99-F1
#
_entry.id   AF-A0A260ZV99-F1
#
_cell.length_a   1.000
_cell.length_b   1.000
_cell.length_c   1.000
_cell.angle_alpha   90.00
_cell.angle_beta   90.00
_cell.angle_gamma   90.00
#
_symmetry.space_group_name_H-M   'P 1'
#
loop_
_entity.id
_entity.type
_entity.pdbx_description
1 polymer ?
#
loop_
_entity_poly.entity_id
_entity_poly.type
_entity_poly.pdbx_seq_one_letter_code
_entity_poly.pdbx_strand_id
1 'polypeptide(L)'
;MNHLMNFNGKTVVNKRTRFINSYGVIDFLNNWMKGGNPNLEMMLIVETLSSIAFDPAIIQKNFNFKPWDPKKRGSRFTYTALSTCF
;
A
#
# COMPACT_ATOMS: atom_id res chain seq x y z
N MET A 1 -12.47 -1.98 -7.99
CA MET A 1 -12.62 -0.69 -7.28
C MET A 1 -13.58 -0.75 -6.09
N ASN A 2 -14.84 -1.20 -6.24
CA ASN A 2 -15.85 -1.13 -5.14
C ASN A 2 -15.47 -1.84 -3.83
N HIS A 3 -14.67 -2.91 -3.85
CA HIS A 3 -14.25 -3.63 -2.64
C HIS A 3 -13.24 -2.85 -1.77
N LEU A 4 -12.53 -1.87 -2.32
CA LEU A 4 -11.62 -1.01 -1.55
C LEU A 4 -12.33 0.19 -0.90
N MET A 5 -13.47 0.60 -1.46
CA MET A 5 -14.23 1.78 -1.00
C MET A 5 -15.10 1.50 0.22
N ASN A 6 -15.48 0.23 0.47
CA ASN A 6 -16.27 -0.21 1.61
C ASN A 6 -15.43 -0.88 2.70
N PHE A 7 -14.11 -0.70 2.68
CA PHE A 7 -13.20 -1.36 3.61
C PHE A 7 -13.23 -0.69 4.99
N ASN A 8 -13.65 -1.42 6.03
CA ASN A 8 -13.68 -0.92 7.41
C ASN A 8 -12.65 -1.61 8.35
N GLY A 9 -11.65 -2.27 7.78
CA GLY A 9 -10.61 -2.96 8.56
C GLY A 9 -9.43 -2.06 8.93
N LYS A 10 -8.50 -2.60 9.73
CA LYS A 10 -7.25 -1.92 10.12
C LYS A 10 -6.09 -2.17 9.16
N THR A 11 -6.09 -3.32 8.49
CA THR A 11 -4.96 -3.76 7.67
C THR A 11 -5.46 -4.32 6.35
N VAL A 12 -4.97 -3.77 5.24
CA VAL A 12 -5.17 -4.32 3.90
C VAL A 12 -3.89 -5.04 3.47
N VAL A 13 -3.99 -6.31 3.10
CA VAL A 13 -2.88 -7.07 2.54
C VAL A 13 -3.24 -7.54 1.14
N ASN A 14 -2.55 -6.99 0.15
CA ASN A 14 -2.73 -7.30 -1.25
C ASN A 14 -1.55 -8.12 -1.75
N LYS A 15 -1.81 -9.40 -2.04
CA LYS A 15 -0.82 -10.36 -2.57
C LYS A 15 -1.30 -10.87 -3.93
N ARG A 16 -0.39 -10.95 -4.91
CA ARG A 16 -0.60 -11.49 -6.26
C ARG A 16 -1.84 -10.93 -6.98
N THR A 17 -2.09 -9.64 -6.83
CA THR A 17 -3.29 -9.06 -7.44
C THR A 17 -3.03 -8.72 -8.90
N ARG A 18 -3.98 -9.04 -9.78
CA ARG A 18 -3.96 -8.61 -11.20
C ARG A 18 -4.55 -7.21 -11.41
N PHE A 19 -5.28 -6.70 -10.42
CA PHE A 19 -6.19 -5.55 -10.59
C PHE A 19 -5.79 -4.31 -9.79
N ILE A 20 -4.66 -4.34 -9.07
CA ILE A 20 -4.13 -3.14 -8.40
C ILE A 20 -3.13 -2.49 -9.32
N ASN A 21 -3.47 -1.29 -9.76
CA ASN A 21 -2.61 -0.41 -10.53
C ASN A 21 -2.26 0.85 -9.71
N SER A 22 -1.27 1.62 -10.15
CA SER A 22 -0.82 2.82 -9.42
C SER A 22 -1.92 3.84 -9.17
N TYR A 23 -2.77 4.11 -10.17
CA TYR A 23 -3.86 5.07 -10.06
C TYR A 23 -4.93 4.64 -9.05
N GLY A 24 -5.28 3.35 -9.01
CA GLY A 24 -6.22 2.83 -8.02
C GLY A 24 -5.69 2.93 -6.59
N VAL A 25 -4.37 2.80 -6.39
CA VAL A 25 -3.76 3.06 -5.07
C VAL A 25 -3.77 4.55 -4.75
N ILE A 26 -3.49 5.41 -5.72
CA ILE A 26 -3.58 6.87 -5.54
C ILE A 26 -5.00 7.28 -5.14
N ASP A 27 -6.02 6.80 -5.85
CA ASP A 27 -7.43 7.07 -5.55
C ASP A 27 -7.82 6.60 -4.15
N PHE A 28 -7.39 5.39 -3.79
CA PHE A 28 -7.61 4.84 -2.45
C PHE A 28 -6.98 5.72 -1.35
N LEU A 29 -5.72 6.12 -1.51
CA LEU A 29 -5.01 6.96 -0.55
C LEU A 29 -5.62 8.36 -0.46
N ASN A 30 -6.04 8.94 -1.58
CA ASN A 30 -6.75 10.21 -1.62
C ASN A 30 -8.09 10.14 -0.88
N ASN A 31 -8.85 9.06 -1.07
CA ASN A 31 -10.09 8.83 -0.32
C ASN A 31 -9.81 8.69 1.18
N TRP A 32 -8.74 7.97 1.55
CA TRP A 32 -8.34 7.80 2.94
C TRP A 32 -7.96 9.11 3.62
N MET A 33 -7.16 9.96 2.96
CA MET A 33 -6.80 11.28 3.49
C MET A 33 -8.00 12.22 3.65
N LYS A 34 -9.08 12.01 2.87
CA LYS A 34 -10.35 12.74 2.99
C LYS A 34 -11.27 12.18 4.09
N GLY A 35 -10.84 11.17 4.84
CA GLY A 35 -11.60 10.56 5.93
C GLY A 35 -12.36 9.28 5.56
N GLY A 36 -12.23 8.79 4.32
CA GLY A 36 -12.70 7.46 3.96
C GLY A 36 -11.87 6.37 4.65
N ASN A 37 -12.46 5.20 4.93
CA ASN A 37 -11.75 4.10 5.61
C ASN A 37 -11.01 4.53 6.89
N PRO A 38 -11.68 5.20 7.86
CA PRO A 38 -11.02 5.87 9.00
C PRO A 38 -10.26 4.92 9.93
N ASN A 39 -10.60 3.64 9.90
CA ASN A 39 -9.94 2.60 10.71
C ASN A 39 -8.65 2.06 10.08
N LEU A 40 -8.31 2.45 8.84
CA LEU A 40 -7.13 1.96 8.14
C LEU A 40 -5.84 2.45 8.84
N GLU A 41 -5.05 1.50 9.31
CA GLU A 41 -3.74 1.75 9.93
C GLU A 41 -2.59 1.32 8.99
N MET A 42 -2.84 0.38 8.07
CA MET A 42 -1.81 -0.22 7.23
C MET A 42 -2.36 -0.76 5.90
N MET A 43 -1.60 -0.54 4.82
CA MET A 43 -1.75 -1.23 3.54
C MET A 43 -0.41 -1.85 3.13
N LEU A 44 -0.42 -3.13 2.77
CA LEU A 44 0.73 -3.86 2.27
C LEU A 44 0.44 -4.38 0.86
N ILE A 45 1.34 -4.11 -0.08
CA ILE A 45 1.29 -4.57 -1.47
C ILE A 45 2.60 -5.34 -1.71
N VAL A 46 2.53 -6.67 -1.81
CA VAL A 46 3.73 -7.53 -1.82
C VAL A 46 4.07 -8.04 -3.22
N GLU A 47 3.06 -8.33 -4.04
CA GLU A 47 3.24 -8.89 -5.36
C GLU A 47 2.09 -8.41 -6.26
N THR A 48 2.43 -7.75 -7.37
CA THR A 48 1.47 -7.44 -8.43
C THR A 48 1.76 -8.35 -9.61
N LEU A 49 0.73 -9.02 -10.12
CA LEU A 49 0.87 -9.91 -11.29
C LEU A 49 0.94 -9.12 -12.60
N SER A 50 0.85 -7.80 -12.54
CA SER A 50 1.02 -6.89 -13.66
C SER A 50 2.03 -5.82 -13.26
N SER A 51 3.31 -6.07 -13.53
CA SER A 51 4.40 -5.11 -13.32
C SER A 51 4.23 -3.83 -14.14
N ILE A 52 3.52 -3.91 -15.27
CA ILE A 52 3.19 -2.76 -16.12
C ILE A 52 2.15 -1.86 -15.45
N ALA A 53 1.23 -2.43 -14.67
CA ALA A 53 0.13 -1.66 -14.08
C ALA A 53 0.52 -0.98 -12.75
N PHE A 54 1.58 -1.44 -12.08
CA PHE A 54 1.96 -0.94 -10.75
C PHE A 54 3.41 -0.45 -10.74
N ASP A 55 3.55 0.87 -10.80
CA ASP A 55 4.80 1.59 -10.61
C ASP A 55 4.76 2.35 -9.25
N PRO A 56 5.58 1.95 -8.26
CA PRO A 56 5.72 2.65 -6.99
C PRO A 56 6.19 4.10 -7.12
N ALA A 57 6.99 4.43 -8.14
CA ALA A 57 7.54 5.77 -8.33
C ALA A 57 6.44 6.78 -8.69
N ILE A 58 5.43 6.38 -9.46
CA ILE A 58 4.26 7.23 -9.76
C ILE A 58 3.50 7.54 -8.48
N ILE A 59 3.29 6.54 -7.62
CA ILE A 59 2.62 6.73 -6.33
C ILE A 59 3.47 7.69 -5.47
N GLN A 60 4.78 7.46 -5.39
CA GLN A 60 5.71 8.30 -4.62
C GLN A 60 5.73 9.77 -5.04
N LYS A 61 5.57 10.06 -6.33
CA LYS A 61 5.49 11.44 -6.83
C LYS A 61 4.19 12.16 -6.44
N ASN A 62 3.12 11.43 -6.15
CA ASN A 62 1.80 12.01 -5.84
C ASN A 62 1.61 12.33 -4.36
N PHE A 63 2.48 11.85 -3.46
CA PHE A 63 2.36 12.12 -2.03
C PHE A 63 3.71 12.47 -1.41
N ASN A 64 3.69 13.19 -0.29
CA ASN A 64 4.90 13.50 0.47
C ASN A 64 5.30 12.29 1.35
N PHE A 65 5.96 11.30 0.76
CA PHE A 65 6.42 10.13 1.48
C PHE A 65 7.55 10.48 2.44
N LYS A 66 7.44 10.00 3.67
CA LYS A 66 8.56 9.98 4.61
C LYS A 66 9.23 8.61 4.51
N PRO A 67 10.58 8.56 4.50
CA PRO A 67 11.30 7.30 4.56
C PRO A 67 10.83 6.44 5.75
N TRP A 68 10.87 5.13 5.59
CA TRP A 68 10.57 4.20 6.66
C TRP A 68 11.52 4.43 7.85
N ASP A 69 10.97 4.69 9.03
CA ASP A 69 11.72 4.81 10.28
C ASP A 69 11.41 3.59 11.17
N PRO A 70 12.33 2.61 11.26
CA PRO A 70 12.12 1.38 12.01
C PRO A 70 11.95 1.64 13.51
N LYS A 71 12.48 2.75 14.05
CA LYS A 71 12.33 3.10 15.48
C LYS A 71 10.92 3.60 15.81
N LYS A 72 10.21 4.17 14.84
CA LYS A 72 8.86 4.74 15.04
C LYS A 72 7.72 3.75 14.79
N ARG A 73 7.95 2.67 14.04
CA ARG A 73 6.90 1.68 13.69
C ARG A 73 7.35 0.20 13.76
N GLY A 74 8.43 -0.09 14.48
CA GLY A 74 9.08 -1.40 14.54
C GLY A 74 8.32 -2.54 15.23
N SER A 75 7.14 -2.31 15.83
CA SER A 75 6.40 -3.37 16.53
C SER A 75 5.43 -4.17 15.65
N ARG A 76 5.04 -3.66 14.47
CA ARG A 76 4.06 -4.32 13.57
C ARG A 76 4.65 -4.79 12.24
N PHE A 77 5.92 -4.45 11.99
CA PHE A 77 6.68 -4.86 10.83
C PHE A 77 8.03 -5.37 11.32
N THR A 78 8.19 -6.69 11.42
CA THR A 78 9.51 -7.27 11.21
C THR A 78 9.82 -7.09 9.72
N TYR A 79 10.50 -5.99 9.39
CA TYR A 79 11.12 -5.83 8.08
C TYR A 79 12.30 -6.82 8.04
N THR A 80 12.04 -8.04 7.60
CA THR A 80 13.10 -8.92 7.13
C THR A 80 13.41 -8.42 5.72
N ALA A 81 14.52 -7.71 5.55
CA ALA A 81 15.07 -7.49 4.21
C ALA A 81 15.08 -8.85 3.53
N LEU A 82 14.42 -8.97 2.37
CA LEU A 82 14.51 -10.18 1.56
C LEU A 82 15.98 -10.32 1.20
N SER A 83 16.70 -11.13 1.97
CA SER A 83 18.02 -11.62 1.62
C SER A 83 17.85 -12.32 0.28
N THR A 84 18.46 -11.71 -0.73
CA THR A 84 18.63 -12.20 -2.09
C THR A 84 18.72 -13.72 -2.18
N CYS A 85 17.83 -14.32 -2.98
CA CYS A 85 17.98 -15.63 -3.59
C CYS A 85 17.35 -15.53 -4.99
N PHE A 86 18.14 -15.16 -6.00
CA PHE A 86 18.80 -16.07 -6.95
C PHE A 86 19.97 -15.32 -7.59
#